data_AF-A0A531KRE3-F1
#
_entry.id   AF-A0A531KRE3-F1
#
_cell.length_a   1.000
_cell.length_b   1.000
_cell.length_c   1.000
_cell.angle_alpha   90.00
_cell.angle_beta   90.00
_cell.angle_gamma   90.00
#
_symmetry.space_group_name_H-M   'P 1'
#
loop_
_entity.id
_entity.type
_entity.pdbx_description
1 polymer ?
#
loop_
_entity_poly.entity_id
_entity_poly.type
_entity_poly.pdbx_seq_one_letter_code
_entity_poly.pdbx_strand_id
1 'polypeptide(L)' 'LMGYTTSADMRSQIRLTFDTREEAVAYAEKEGLAYRVEEPKESKRRQISYAENFRYDRRTPWTH' A
#
# COMPACT_ATOMS: atom_id res chain seq x y z
N LEU A 1 2.91 -3.92 36.71
CA LEU A 1 4.04 -4.22 35.80
C LEU A 1 3.54 -3.94 34.38
N MET A 2 4.00 -2.85 33.76
CA MET A 2 3.49 -2.40 32.45
C MET A 2 3.86 -3.42 31.37
N GLY A 3 2.84 -3.94 30.67
CA GLY A 3 2.96 -4.98 29.65
C GLY A 3 3.58 -4.46 28.36
N TYR A 4 4.91 -4.37 28.33
CA TYR A 4 5.63 -4.21 27.07
C TYR A 4 5.55 -5.52 26.29
N THR A 5 5.01 -5.43 25.08
CA THR A 5 5.05 -6.51 24.09
C THR A 5 6.51 -6.68 23.67
N THR A 6 7.23 -7.56 24.38
CA THR A 6 8.55 -8.02 23.96
C THR A 6 8.34 -9.02 22.83
N SER A 7 8.49 -8.56 21.60
CA SER A 7 8.56 -9.45 20.44
C SER A 7 9.93 -10.12 20.43
N ALA A 8 10.00 -11.42 20.68
CA ALA A 8 11.22 -12.22 20.56
C ALA A 8 11.61 -12.48 19.09
N ASP A 9 10.73 -12.14 18.15
CA ASP A 9 10.97 -12.31 16.72
C ASP A 9 11.61 -11.04 16.12
N MET A 10 12.92 -11.10 15.90
CA MET A 10 13.70 -10.02 15.28
C MET A 10 13.50 -9.94 13.76
N ARG A 11 12.94 -10.99 13.13
CA ARG A 11 12.81 -11.08 11.67
C ARG A 11 11.60 -10.30 11.14
N SER A 12 10.60 -10.07 11.98
CA SER A 12 9.37 -9.34 11.65
C SER A 12 9.58 -7.85 11.27
N GLN A 13 10.76 -7.27 11.51
CA GLN A 13 11.04 -5.85 11.23
C GLN A 13 11.82 -5.59 9.93
N ILE A 14 12.25 -6.64 9.21
CA ILE A 14 13.07 -6.46 8.01
C ILE A 14 12.17 -6.05 6.82
N ARG A 15 12.37 -4.83 6.31
CA ARG A 15 11.76 -4.34 5.07
C ARG A 15 12.83 -4.16 4.00
N LEU A 16 12.69 -4.89 2.90
CA LEU A 16 13.53 -4.78 1.71
C LEU A 16 12.73 -4.09 0.60
N THR A 17 13.37 -3.19 -0.13
CA THR A 17 12.80 -2.48 -1.27
C THR A 17 13.55 -2.88 -2.53
N PHE A 18 12.80 -3.20 -3.58
CA PHE A 18 13.31 -3.60 -4.89
C PHE A 18 12.71 -2.70 -5.97
N ASP A 19 13.45 -2.48 -7.05
CA ASP A 19 12.99 -1.68 -8.19
C ASP A 19 11.99 -2.43 -9.07
N THR A 20 12.17 -3.75 -9.20
CA THR A 20 11.29 -4.60 -10.01
C THR A 20 10.66 -5.73 -9.19
N ARG A 21 9.47 -6.15 -9.62
CA ARG A 21 8.78 -7.32 -9.04
C ARG A 21 9.58 -8.61 -9.24
N GLU A 22 10.26 -8.74 -10.38
CA GLU A 22 11.05 -9.92 -10.73
C GLU A 22 12.24 -10.10 -9.78
N GLU A 23 12.92 -9.00 -9.43
CA GLU A 23 14.02 -9.05 -8.45
C GLU A 23 13.53 -9.42 -7.04
N ALA A 24 12.38 -8.90 -6.62
CA ALA A 24 11.78 -9.25 -5.34
C ALA A 24 11.43 -10.74 -5.24
N VAL A 25 10.86 -11.30 -6.33
CA VAL A 25 10.53 -12.73 -6.39
C VAL A 25 11.80 -13.59 -6.41
N ALA A 26 12.78 -13.25 -7.25
CA ALA A 26 14.03 -13.99 -7.35
C ALA A 26 14.80 -13.99 -6.02
N TYR A 27 14.76 -12.90 -5.25
CA TYR A 27 15.34 -12.83 -3.91
C TYR A 27 14.60 -13.75 -2.93
N ALA A 28 13.26 -13.70 -2.93
CA ALA A 28 12.46 -14.55 -2.05
C ALA A 28 12.64 -16.05 -2.35
N GLU A 29 12.75 -16.43 -3.63
CA GLU A 29 13.02 -17.80 -4.05
C GLU A 29 14.43 -18.27 -3.66
N LYS A 30 15.45 -17.40 -3.80
CA LYS A 30 16.83 -17.71 -3.37
C LYS A 30 16.95 -17.92 -1.86
N GLU A 31 16.27 -17.10 -1.08
CA GLU A 31 16.28 -17.17 0.38
C GLU A 31 15.32 -18.24 0.94
N GLY A 32 14.51 -18.88 0.07
CA GLY A 32 13.52 -19.88 0.48
C GLY A 32 12.39 -19.30 1.34
N LEU A 33 12.08 -18.02 1.17
CA LEU A 33 11.06 -17.30 1.94
C LEU A 33 9.69 -17.47 1.29
N ALA A 34 8.68 -17.77 2.10
CA ALA A 34 7.30 -17.73 1.64
C ALA A 34 6.90 -16.28 1.32
N TYR A 35 6.58 -16.00 0.06
CA TYR A 35 6.21 -14.68 -0.42
C TYR A 35 4.77 -14.63 -0.94
N ARG A 36 4.17 -13.44 -0.95
CA ARG A 36 2.92 -13.13 -1.63
C ARG A 36 3.16 -11.92 -2.52
N VAL A 37 2.82 -12.04 -3.80
CA VAL A 37 2.92 -10.92 -4.74
C VAL A 37 1.64 -10.10 -4.64
N GLU A 38 1.78 -8.85 -4.25
CA GLU A 38 0.70 -7.85 -4.32
C GLU A 38 0.99 -6.96 -5.54
N GLU A 39 0.05 -6.92 -6.50
CA GLU A 39 0.21 -6.09 -7.68
C GLU A 39 0.23 -4.60 -7.31
N PRO A 40 1.12 -3.79 -7.91
CA PRO A 40 1.17 -2.36 -7.63
C PRO A 40 -0.18 -1.74 -7.99
N LYS A 41 -0.88 -1.25 -6.98
CA LYS A 41 -2.17 -0.59 -7.17
C LYS A 41 -1.91 0.76 -7.83
N GLU A 42 -2.10 0.83 -9.15
CA GLU A 42 -2.04 2.09 -9.86
C GLU A 42 -3.03 3.07 -9.23
N SER A 43 -2.49 4.14 -8.65
CA SER A 43 -3.32 5.21 -8.13
C SER A 43 -4.06 5.85 -9.31
N LYS A 44 -5.36 5.58 -9.42
CA LYS A 44 -6.20 6.29 -10.38
C LYS A 44 -6.21 7.76 -9.96
N ARG A 45 -5.45 8.60 -10.69
CA ARG A 45 -5.52 10.05 -10.52
C ARG A 45 -6.92 10.49 -10.91
N ARG A 46 -7.77 10.71 -9.91
CA ARG A 46 -9.08 11.31 -10.12
C ARG A 46 -8.83 12.80 -10.34
N GLN A 47 -9.11 13.28 -11.54
CA GLN A 47 -9.18 14.71 -11.78
C GLN A 47 -10.41 15.21 -11.01
N ILE A 48 -10.18 15.86 -9.88
CA ILE A 48 -11.22 16.49 -9.08
C ILE A 48 -10.93 17.97 -9.18
N SER A 49 -11.75 18.70 -9.93
CA SER A 49 -11.71 20.15 -9.95
C SER A 49 -12.65 20.71 -8.88
N TYR A 50 -12.19 21.70 -8.14
CA TYR A 50 -13.03 22.39 -7.15
C TYR A 50 -14.26 23.04 -7.81
N ALA A 51 -14.15 23.47 -9.08
CA ALA A 51 -15.27 24.00 -9.84
C ALA A 51 -16.37 22.95 -10.12
N GLU A 52 -16.01 21.66 -10.13
CA GLU A 52 -16.98 20.56 -10.28
C GLU A 52 -17.87 20.41 -9.05
N ASN A 53 -17.52 21.03 -7.92
CA ASN A 53 -18.34 20.96 -6.72
C ASN A 53 -19.66 21.74 -6.84
N PHE A 54 -19.68 22.79 -7.66
CA PHE A 54 -20.80 23.73 -7.80
C PHE A 54 -21.56 23.59 -9.13
N ARG A 55 -21.30 22.54 -9.92
CA ARG A 55 -21.99 22.31 -11.20
C ARG A 55 -23.48 22.04 -10.95
N TYR A 56 -24.34 22.72 -11.69
CA TYR A 56 -25.80 22.63 -11.57
C TYR A 56 -26.37 21.24 -11.93
N ASP A 57 -25.65 20.45 -12.75
CA ASP A 57 -26.03 19.09 -13.17
C ASP A 57 -25.50 17.99 -12.21
N ARG A 58 -24.84 18.37 -11.10
CA ARG A 58 -24.28 17.39 -10.17
C ARG A 58 -25.40 16.65 -9.43
N ARG A 59 -25.47 15.32 -9.65
CA ARG A 59 -26.46 14.42 -9.03
C ARG A 59 -26.34 14.25 -7.51
N THR A 60 -25.21 14.59 -6.92
CA THR A 60 -24.98 14.45 -5.47
C THR A 60 -24.49 15.79 -4.91
N PRO A 61 -25.24 16.44 -4.00
CA PRO A 61 -24.81 17.70 -3.41
C PRO A 61 -23.54 17.49 -2.57
N TRP A 62 -22.70 18.53 -2.50
CA TRP A 62 -21.42 18.50 -1.76
C TRP A 62 -21.58 18.87 -0.28
N THR A 63 -22.81 19.17 0.15
CA THR A 63 -23.15 19.51 1.53
C THR A 63 -23.10 18.27 2.42
N HIS A 64 -22.55 18.45 3.63
CA HIS A 64 -22.46 17.43 4.70
C HIS A 64 -23.84 16.91 5.12
#